data_AF-A0A2U0TAJ0-F1
#
_entry.id   AF-A0A2U0TAJ0-F1
#
_cell.length_a   1.000
_cell.length_b   1.000
_cell.length_c   1.000
_cell.angle_alpha   90.00
_cell.angle_beta   90.00
_cell.angle_gamma   90.00
#
_symmetry.space_group_name_H-M   'P 1'
#
loop_
_entity.id
_entity.type
_entity.pdbx_description
1 polymer ?
#
loop_
_entity_poly.entity_id
_entity_poly.type
_entity_poly.pdbx_seq_one_letter_code
_entity_poly.pdbx_strand_id
1 'polypeptide(L)' 'MLINEDIKSVRVGIDETQQGFVATLLINEKLIHATYPQLSRKNAIMLINRKIDRINRINGNRIKPYKE' A
#
# COMPACT_ATOMS: atom_id res chain seq x y z
N MET A 1 -11.69 8.31 5.95
CA MET A 1 -12.24 6.94 6.12
C MET A 1 -12.58 6.45 4.71
N LEU A 2 -12.19 5.24 4.30
CA LEU A 2 -12.61 4.68 3.00
C LEU A 2 -14.09 4.30 3.15
N ILE A 3 -14.96 5.30 3.00
CA ILE A 3 -16.41 5.16 3.22
C ILE A 3 -16.98 4.53 1.94
N ASN A 4 -17.38 3.27 2.02
CA ASN A 4 -18.39 2.62 1.18
C ASN A 4 -18.17 2.54 -0.35
N GLU A 5 -16.96 2.76 -0.88
CA GLU A 5 -16.68 2.44 -2.30
C GLU A 5 -16.22 0.97 -2.42
N ASP A 6 -16.92 0.19 -3.26
CA ASP A 6 -16.47 -1.15 -3.64
C ASP A 6 -15.04 -1.10 -4.19
N ILE A 7 -14.17 -1.95 -3.69
CA ILE A 7 -12.79 -2.07 -4.18
C ILE A 7 -12.82 -2.78 -5.53
N LYS A 8 -12.65 -2.03 -6.62
CA LYS A 8 -12.57 -2.53 -7.99
C LYS A 8 -11.13 -2.81 -8.41
N SER A 9 -10.19 -2.00 -7.95
CA SER A 9 -8.76 -2.16 -8.26
C SER A 9 -7.88 -1.83 -7.06
N VAL A 10 -6.78 -2.58 -6.93
CA VAL A 10 -5.72 -2.31 -5.97
C VAL A 10 -4.38 -2.41 -6.68
N ARG A 11 -3.53 -1.41 -6.49
CA ARG A 11 -2.17 -1.39 -7.03
C ARG A 11 -1.19 -0.96 -5.95
N VAL A 12 -0.05 -1.62 -5.92
CA VAL A 12 1.11 -1.18 -5.15
C VAL A 12 2.19 -0.75 -6.13
N GLY A 13 2.69 0.48 -5.97
CA GLY A 13 3.86 0.99 -6.67
C GLY A 13 5.08 0.98 -5.75
N ILE A 14 6.25 0.67 -6.29
CA ILE A 14 7.53 0.78 -5.59
C ILE A 14 8.45 1.65 -6.45
N ASP A 15 8.71 2.86 -5.98
CA ASP A 15 9.56 3.83 -6.66
C ASP A 15 10.89 3.96 -5.92
N GLU A 16 11.98 4.01 -6.68
CA GLU A 16 13.31 4.32 -6.16
C GLU A 16 13.56 5.82 -6.29
N THR A 17 13.96 6.45 -5.19
CA THR A 17 14.21 7.88 -5.08
C THR A 17 15.65 8.11 -4.57
N GLN A 18 16.13 9.35 -4.65
CA GLN A 18 17.44 9.71 -4.09
C GLN A 18 17.58 9.40 -2.59
N GLN A 19 16.46 9.28 -1.86
CA GLN A 19 16.43 9.04 -0.42
C GLN A 19 16.11 7.57 -0.06
N GLY A 20 15.95 6.69 -1.05
CA GLY A 20 15.61 5.28 -0.87
C GLY A 20 14.30 4.89 -1.59
N PHE A 21 13.65 3.83 -1.13
CA PHE A 21 12.46 3.25 -1.75
C PHE A 21 11.17 3.74 -1.10
N VAL A 22 10.21 4.12 -1.92
CA VAL A 22 8.87 4.54 -1.49
C VAL A 22 7.85 3.55 -2.03
N ALA A 23 7.02 2.99 -1.15
CA ALA A 23 5.89 2.16 -1.55
C ALA A 23 4.59 2.98 -1.50
N THR A 24 3.81 2.94 -2.58
CA THR A 24 2.50 3.58 -2.67
C THR A 24 1.40 2.54 -2.79
N LEU A 25 0.26 2.78 -2.14
CA LEU A 25 -0.95 1.98 -2.25
C LEU A 25 -2.04 2.83 -2.90
N LEU A 26 -2.51 2.37 -4.05
CA LEU A 26 -3.65 2.93 -4.75
C LEU A 26 -4.82 1.95 -4.68
N ILE A 27 -6.00 2.48 -4.34
CA ILE A 27 -7.27 1.75 -4.37
C ILE A 27 -8.22 2.54 -5.25
N ASN A 28 -8.81 1.90 -6.26
CA ASN A 28 -9.65 2.58 -7.25
C ASN A 28 -8.96 3.82 -7.83
N GLU A 29 -7.66 3.69 -8.15
CA GLU A 29 -6.79 4.75 -8.69
C GLU A 29 -6.53 5.94 -7.75
N LYS A 30 -7.13 5.96 -6.55
CA LYS A 30 -6.87 6.98 -5.52
C LYS A 30 -5.68 6.57 -4.66
N LEU A 31 -4.75 7.50 -4.42
CA LEU A 31 -3.64 7.29 -3.49
C LEU A 31 -4.18 7.22 -2.05
N ILE A 32 -4.05 6.06 -1.43
CA ILE A 32 -4.53 5.81 -0.06
C ILE A 32 -3.39 5.94 0.96
N HIS A 33 -2.20 5.53 0.57
CA HIS A 33 -1.03 5.59 1.44
C HIS A 33 0.26 5.62 0.63
N ALA A 34 1.26 6.30 1.17
CA ALA A 34 2.65 6.21 0.75
C ALA A 34 3.51 6.01 2.00
N THR A 35 4.52 5.15 1.93
CA THR A 35 5.52 5.03 2.99
C THR A 35 6.49 6.21 2.93
N TYR A 36 7.09 6.59 4.06
CA TYR A 36 8.31 7.40 4.01
C TYR A 36 9.42 6.64 3.27
N PRO A 37 10.41 7.34 2.68
CA PRO A 37 11.56 6.70 2.05
C PRO A 37 12.21 5.68 2.98
N GLN A 38 12.38 4.46 2.48
CA GLN A 38 13.02 3.37 3.21
C GLN A 38 14.37 3.05 2.59
N LEU A 39 15.37 2.79 3.42
CA LEU A 39 16.70 2.41 2.96
C LEU A 39 16.72 1.09 2.16
N SER A 40 15.69 0.25 2.32
CA SER A 40 15.56 -0.99 1.56
C SER A 40 14.17 -1.16 0.96
N ARG A 41 14.14 -1.70 -0.26
CA ARG A 41 12.93 -2.12 -0.98
C ARG A 41 12.07 -3.08 -0.16
N LYS A 42 12.70 -4.05 0.51
CA LYS A 42 12.03 -5.00 1.42
C LYS A 42 11.31 -4.30 2.56
N ASN A 43 11.89 -3.24 3.13
CA ASN A 43 11.25 -2.47 4.20
C ASN A 43 10.02 -1.70 3.69
N ALA A 44 10.12 -1.07 2.50
CA ALA A 44 8.98 -0.40 1.88
C ALA A 44 7.82 -1.38 1.65
N ILE A 45 8.12 -2.57 1.14
CA ILE A 45 7.14 -3.66 0.94
C ILE A 45 6.53 -4.14 2.27
N MET A 46 7.36 -4.34 3.31
CA MET A 46 6.86 -4.75 4.62
C MET A 46 5.88 -3.71 5.19
N LEU A 47 6.21 -2.42 5.09
CA LEU A 47 5.37 -1.35 5.64
C LEU A 47 4.05 -1.18 4.86
N ILE A 48 4.08 -1.29 3.53
CA ILE A 48 2.84 -1.21 2.74
C ILE A 48 1.93 -2.41 2.99
N ASN A 49 2.50 -3.61 3.17
CA ASN A 49 1.73 -4.81 3.53
C ASN A 49 1.09 -4.68 4.92
N ARG A 50 1.79 -4.10 5.90
CA ARG A 50 1.18 -3.78 7.21
C ARG A 50 0.00 -2.81 7.09
N LYS A 51 0.06 -1.85 6.15
CA LYS A 51 -1.06 -0.93 5.89
C LYS A 51 -2.24 -1.67 5.26
N ILE A 52 -1.98 -2.56 4.30
CA ILE A 52 -3.00 -3.44 3.68
C ILE A 52 -3.70 -4.28 4.76
N ASP A 53 -2.94 -4.93 5.65
CA ASP A 53 -3.50 -5.73 6.74
C ASP A 53 -4.40 -4.91 7.66
N ARG A 54 -4.00 -3.67 7.97
CA ARG A 54 -4.82 -2.76 8.78
C ARG A 54 -6.14 -2.40 8.07
N ILE A 55 -6.12 -2.17 6.76
CA ILE A 55 -7.32 -1.90 5.97
C ILE A 55 -8.25 -3.12 5.97
N ASN A 56 -7.69 -4.31 5.77
CA ASN A 56 -8.45 -5.57 5.82
C ASN A 56 -9.13 -5.78 7.17
N ARG A 57 -8.44 -5.47 8.28
CA ARG A 57 -9.00 -5.58 9.65
C ARG A 57 -10.16 -4.60 9.90
N ILE A 58 -10.09 -3.39 9.36
CA ILE A 58 -11.10 -2.35 9.61
C ILE A 58 -12.33 -2.55 8.70
N ASN A 59 -12.11 -2.87 7.43
CA ASN A 59 -13.18 -2.86 6.43
C ASN A 59 -13.71 -4.27 6.10
N GLY A 60 -13.18 -5.33 6.69
CA GLY A 60 -13.53 -6.71 6.35
C GLY A 60 -13.08 -7.16 4.95
N ASN A 61 -12.34 -6.30 4.24
CA ASN A 61 -11.84 -6.57 2.90
C ASN A 61 -10.70 -7.61 2.91
N ARG A 62 -10.49 -8.25 1.77
CA ARG A 62 -9.39 -9.22 1.55
C ARG A 62 -8.44 -8.74 0.46
N ILE A 63 -7.88 -7.54 0.63
CA ILE A 63 -6.80 -7.06 -0.23
C ILE A 63 -5.60 -8.00 -0.04
N LYS A 64 -5.09 -8.57 -1.13
CA LYS A 64 -3.92 -9.45 -1.09
C LYS A 64 -2.67 -8.65 -0.74
N PRO A 65 -1.74 -9.22 0.04
CA PRO A 65 -0.43 -8.59 0.26
C PRO A 65 0.33 -8.49 -1.06
N TYR A 66 1.08 -7.42 -1.22
CA TYR A 66 2.00 -7.24 -2.33
C TYR A 66 3.18 -8.21 -2.22
N LYS A 67 3.51 -8.82 -3.36
CA LYS A 67 4.69 -9.67 -3.58
C LYS A 67 5.33 -9.21 -4.88
N GLU A 68 6.66 -9.21 -4.91
CA GLU A 68 7.44 -9.01 -6.15
C GLU A 68 7.40 -10.27 -7.04
#